data_AF-A0A7J5V1Y6-F1
#
_entry.id   AF-A0A7J5V1Y6-F1
#
_cell.length_a   1.000
_cell.length_b   1.000
_cell.length_c   1.000
_cell.angle_alpha   90.00
_cell.angle_beta   90.00
_cell.angle_gamma   90.00
#
_symmetry.space_group_name_H-M   'P 1'
#
loop_
_entity.id
_entity.type
_entity.pdbx_description
1 polymer ?
#
loop_
_entity_poly.entity_id
_entity_poly.type
_entity_poly.pdbx_seq_one_letter_code
_entity_poly.pdbx_strand_id
1 'polypeptide(L)'
;MKIYTEKQKFNQIWLWLLLLFSGFIPVVILGSGLYVQLVKGEQFGNNPMSDNGLIFTFILTLILAIGLVLLFATSKLTTRINKTGIYVKFFPFHWREHHYRWQEIERYEVVKYQPIREFGGWGVRYARKSKAYNVSGNQGLRLFFKKGNQLLIGTQESKNLTIFLERLNPLEKGLLPSQQ
;
A
#
# COMPACT_ATOMS: atom_id res chain seq x y z
N MET A 1 -18.97 12.15 -19.03
CA MET A 1 -17.87 11.28 -19.50
C MET A 1 -17.81 10.05 -18.60
N LYS A 2 -17.58 8.83 -19.14
CA LYS A 2 -17.42 7.63 -18.31
C LYS A 2 -16.09 7.68 -17.55
N ILE A 3 -16.13 7.44 -16.24
CA ILE A 3 -14.97 7.41 -15.34
C ILE A 3 -15.03 6.09 -14.58
N TYR A 4 -13.92 5.37 -14.53
CA TYR A 4 -13.74 4.23 -13.64
C TYR A 4 -13.10 4.72 -12.34
N THR A 5 -13.50 4.17 -11.19
CA THR A 5 -12.90 4.50 -9.89
C THR A 5 -12.92 3.28 -8.98
N GLU A 6 -11.74 2.90 -8.50
CA GLU A 6 -11.56 1.84 -7.51
C GLU A 6 -10.90 2.41 -6.25
N LYS A 7 -11.36 1.99 -5.08
CA LYS A 7 -10.77 2.34 -3.79
C LYS A 7 -10.46 1.06 -3.02
N GLN A 8 -9.18 0.78 -2.79
CA GLN A 8 -8.72 -0.39 -2.06
C GLN A 8 -8.14 0.02 -0.71
N LYS A 9 -8.45 -0.78 0.33
CA LYS A 9 -7.93 -0.65 1.69
C LYS A 9 -7.39 -1.99 2.17
N PHE A 10 -6.48 -1.95 3.15
CA PHE A 10 -5.94 -3.16 3.76
C PHE A 10 -6.98 -3.81 4.67
N ASN A 11 -7.78 -4.73 4.12
CA ASN A 11 -8.85 -5.43 4.86
C ASN A 11 -8.50 -6.91 5.15
N GLN A 12 -7.26 -7.33 4.91
CA GLN A 12 -6.84 -8.72 5.11
C GLN A 12 -6.77 -9.06 6.60
N ILE A 13 -7.58 -10.02 7.05
CA ILE A 13 -7.66 -10.41 8.48
C ILE A 13 -6.29 -10.83 9.03
N TRP A 14 -5.50 -11.58 8.26
CA TRP A 14 -4.17 -12.04 8.70
C TRP A 14 -3.21 -10.86 9.00
N LEU A 15 -3.32 -9.76 8.25
CA LEU A 15 -2.51 -8.57 8.48
C LEU A 15 -2.91 -7.89 9.79
N TRP A 16 -4.22 -7.78 10.05
CA TRP A 16 -4.75 -7.19 11.28
C TRP A 16 -4.42 -8.03 12.51
N LEU A 17 -4.47 -9.36 12.41
CA LEU A 17 -4.02 -10.25 13.48
C LEU A 17 -2.52 -10.10 13.73
N LEU A 18 -1.71 -10.03 12.67
CA LEU A 18 -0.27 -9.82 12.80
C LEU A 18 0.05 -8.48 13.49
N LEU A 19 -0.61 -7.38 13.09
CA LEU A 19 -0.46 -6.08 13.72
C LEU A 19 -0.91 -6.10 15.19
N LEU A 20 -2.04 -6.76 15.47
CA LEU A 20 -2.56 -6.89 16.84
C LEU A 20 -1.55 -7.62 17.73
N PHE A 21 -1.12 -8.83 17.36
CA PHE A 21 -0.22 -9.60 18.21
C PHE A 21 1.17 -8.97 18.33
N SER A 22 1.74 -8.50 17.21
CA SER A 22 3.07 -7.86 17.23
C SER A 22 3.12 -6.55 18.01
N GLY A 23 2.02 -5.79 18.06
CA GLY A 23 1.90 -4.59 18.88
C GLY A 23 1.51 -4.87 20.34
N PHE A 24 0.53 -5.77 20.55
CA PHE A 24 -0.04 -6.05 21.87
C PHE A 24 0.93 -6.77 22.79
N ILE A 25 1.64 -7.80 22.31
CA ILE A 25 2.53 -8.61 23.16
C ILE A 25 3.64 -7.76 23.80
N PRO A 26 4.42 -6.95 23.06
CA PRO A 26 5.44 -6.10 23.67
C PRO A 26 4.88 -5.07 24.64
N VAL A 27 3.71 -4.48 24.32
CA VAL A 27 3.05 -3.51 25.20
C VAL A 27 2.65 -4.14 26.53
N VAL A 28 2.10 -5.36 26.51
CA VAL A 28 1.76 -6.09 27.75
C VAL A 28 2.99 -6.43 28.56
N ILE A 29 4.07 -6.90 27.91
CA ILE A 29 5.33 -7.25 28.60
C ILE A 29 5.97 -6.02 29.25
N LEU A 30 6.08 -4.91 28.51
CA LEU A 30 6.67 -3.69 29.05
C LEU A 30 5.77 -3.04 30.11
N GLY A 31 4.45 -3.11 29.93
CA GLY A 31 3.48 -2.62 30.90
C GLY A 31 3.49 -3.42 32.21
N SER A 32 3.64 -4.74 32.15
CA SER A 32 3.80 -5.56 33.36
C SER A 32 5.14 -5.27 34.05
N GLY A 33 6.20 -5.03 33.28
CA GLY A 33 7.49 -4.57 33.81
C GLY A 33 7.38 -3.25 34.55
N LEU A 34 6.68 -2.26 33.99
CA LEU A 34 6.43 -0.98 34.68
C LEU A 34 5.66 -1.17 35.99
N TYR A 35 4.65 -2.05 36.00
CA TYR A 35 3.90 -2.34 37.21
C TYR A 35 4.78 -2.99 38.30
N VAL A 36 5.57 -4.00 37.93
CA VAL A 36 6.49 -4.67 38.86
C VAL A 36 7.53 -3.69 39.41
N GLN A 37 8.18 -2.91 38.55
CA GLN A 37 9.30 -2.08 38.95
C GLN A 37 8.89 -0.79 39.69
N LEU A 38 7.84 -0.11 39.22
CA LEU A 38 7.44 1.19 39.79
C LEU A 38 6.41 1.06 40.92
N VAL A 39 5.59 0.01 40.91
CA VAL A 39 4.52 -0.16 41.92
C VAL A 39 4.93 -1.15 43.00
N LYS A 40 5.50 -2.31 42.63
CA LYS A 40 5.96 -3.29 43.63
C LYS A 40 7.36 -3.01 44.16
N GLY A 41 8.16 -2.18 43.46
CA GLY A 41 9.56 -1.93 43.80
C GLY A 41 10.47 -3.13 43.58
N GLU A 42 10.02 -4.13 42.81
CA GLU A 42 10.77 -5.33 42.48
C GLU A 42 11.51 -5.16 41.15
N GLN A 43 12.70 -5.73 41.01
CA GLN A 43 13.42 -5.65 39.74
C GLN A 43 12.74 -6.52 38.67
N PHE A 44 12.43 -5.92 37.51
CA PHE A 44 11.86 -6.65 36.39
C PHE A 44 12.95 -7.32 35.55
N GLY A 45 13.06 -8.65 35.68
CA GLY A 45 14.05 -9.47 34.99
C GLY A 45 15.41 -9.53 35.69
N ASN A 46 16.34 -10.31 35.13
CA ASN A 46 17.65 -10.56 35.76
C ASN A 46 18.63 -9.38 35.62
N ASN A 47 18.41 -8.50 34.64
CA ASN A 47 19.18 -7.27 34.41
C ASN A 47 18.17 -6.14 34.16
N PRO A 48 17.63 -5.50 35.21
CA PRO A 48 16.55 -4.54 35.08
C PRO A 48 17.01 -3.30 34.33
N MET A 49 16.15 -2.82 33.44
CA MET A 49 16.33 -1.50 32.82
C MET A 49 16.13 -0.42 33.88
N SER A 50 16.75 0.75 33.73
CA SER A 50 16.42 1.89 34.59
C SER A 50 14.95 2.28 34.43
N ASP A 51 14.32 2.82 35.48
CA ASP A 51 12.92 3.26 35.47
C ASP A 51 12.61 4.16 34.26
N ASN A 52 13.45 5.17 34.04
CA ASN A 52 13.32 6.09 32.91
C ASN A 52 13.49 5.39 31.56
N GLY A 53 14.41 4.42 31.47
CA GLY A 53 14.59 3.62 30.26
C GLY A 53 13.35 2.77 29.96
N LEU A 54 12.77 2.14 30.97
CA LEU A 54 11.59 1.29 30.83
C LEU A 54 10.35 2.11 30.45
N ILE A 55 10.16 3.29 31.06
CA ILE A 55 9.10 4.23 30.70
C ILE A 55 9.26 4.70 29.25
N PHE A 56 10.47 5.12 28.86
CA PHE A 56 10.73 5.59 27.50
C PHE A 56 10.47 4.50 26.46
N THR A 57 10.98 3.29 26.69
CA THR A 57 10.80 2.16 25.78
C THR A 57 9.34 1.72 25.68
N PHE A 58 8.59 1.73 26.79
CA PHE A 58 7.15 1.48 26.78
C PHE A 58 6.40 2.52 25.94
N ILE A 59 6.62 3.81 26.18
CA ILE A 59 5.96 4.90 25.43
C ILE A 59 6.29 4.80 23.94
N LEU A 60 7.56 4.62 23.59
CA LEU A 60 7.98 4.47 22.20
C LEU A 60 7.30 3.26 21.54
N THR A 61 7.28 2.12 22.21
CA THR A 61 6.64 0.90 21.70
C THR A 61 5.14 1.10 21.49
N LEU A 62 4.46 1.77 22.43
CA LEU A 62 3.05 2.09 22.35
C LEU A 62 2.75 3.02 21.16
N ILE A 63 3.55 4.07 20.98
CA ILE A 63 3.43 5.00 19.85
C ILE A 63 3.64 4.27 18.53
N LEU A 64 4.64 3.39 18.42
CA LEU A 64 4.91 2.62 17.20
C LEU A 64 3.77 1.63 16.90
N ALA A 65 3.26 0.92 17.90
CA ALA A 65 2.16 -0.02 17.73
C ALA A 65 0.89 0.69 17.24
N ILE A 66 0.49 1.78 17.90
CA ILE A 66 -0.67 2.60 17.49
C ILE A 66 -0.42 3.21 16.11
N GLY A 67 0.78 3.75 15.87
CA GLY A 67 1.17 4.37 14.61
C GLY A 67 1.06 3.42 13.42
N LEU A 68 1.51 2.17 13.58
CA LEU A 68 1.38 1.14 12.54
C LEU A 68 -0.09 0.78 12.28
N VAL A 69 -0.89 0.59 13.33
CA VAL A 69 -2.34 0.33 13.21
C VAL A 69 -3.02 1.47 12.43
N LEU A 70 -2.75 2.73 12.81
CA LEU A 70 -3.30 3.90 12.13
C LEU A 70 -2.81 4.03 10.69
N LEU A 71 -1.53 3.74 10.42
CA LEU A 71 -0.96 3.76 9.08
C LEU A 71 -1.73 2.82 8.16
N PHE A 72 -1.95 1.55 8.56
CA PHE A 72 -2.68 0.59 7.74
C PHE A 72 -4.18 0.86 7.69
N ALA A 73 -4.80 1.33 8.79
CA ALA A 73 -6.22 1.68 8.83
C ALA A 73 -6.60 2.83 7.88
N THR A 74 -5.71 3.81 7.77
CA THR A 74 -5.91 4.99 6.92
C THR A 74 -5.39 4.79 5.50
N SER A 75 -4.51 3.81 5.29
CA SER A 75 -3.92 3.52 3.99
C SER A 75 -4.97 3.14 2.94
N LYS A 76 -4.94 3.85 1.81
CA LYS A 76 -5.91 3.69 0.74
C LYS A 76 -5.29 3.92 -0.62
N LEU A 77 -5.42 2.94 -1.51
CA LEU A 77 -5.10 3.06 -2.92
C LEU A 77 -6.36 3.44 -3.68
N THR A 78 -6.33 4.58 -4.37
CA THR A 78 -7.41 5.05 -5.23
C THR A 78 -6.89 5.08 -6.66
N THR A 79 -7.60 4.39 -7.55
CA THR A 79 -7.30 4.34 -8.98
C THR A 79 -8.49 4.94 -9.72
N ARG A 80 -8.27 5.96 -10.56
CA ARG A 80 -9.31 6.51 -11.42
C ARG A 80 -8.83 6.49 -12.86
N ILE A 81 -9.71 6.13 -13.78
CA ILE A 81 -9.36 6.04 -15.22
C ILE A 81 -10.42 6.78 -16.03
N ASN A 82 -9.97 7.63 -16.94
CA ASN A 82 -10.83 8.39 -17.83
C ASN A 82 -10.15 8.58 -19.21
N LYS A 83 -10.70 9.47 -20.05
CA LYS A 83 -10.16 9.75 -21.39
C LYS A 83 -8.78 10.41 -21.40
N THR A 84 -8.35 11.08 -20.34
CA THR A 84 -7.06 11.79 -20.30
C THR A 84 -5.92 10.90 -19.80
N GLY A 85 -6.23 9.94 -18.92
CA GLY A 85 -5.22 9.01 -18.41
C GLY A 85 -5.68 8.19 -17.21
N ILE A 86 -4.69 7.69 -16.49
CA ILE A 86 -4.83 6.93 -15.25
C ILE A 86 -4.33 7.78 -14.10
N TYR A 87 -5.14 7.88 -13.06
CA TYR A 87 -4.87 8.64 -11.86
C TYR A 87 -4.71 7.68 -10.69
N VAL A 88 -3.61 7.81 -9.96
CA VAL A 88 -3.30 6.93 -8.82
C VAL A 88 -2.92 7.76 -7.60
N LYS A 89 -3.60 7.51 -6.48
CA LYS A 89 -3.24 8.07 -5.18
C LYS A 89 -3.18 6.94 -4.15
N PHE A 90 -2.06 6.82 -3.46
CA PHE A 90 -1.88 5.84 -2.39
C PHE A 90 -1.65 6.60 -1.09
N PHE A 91 -2.71 7.03 -0.43
CA PHE A 91 -2.59 7.72 0.86
C PHE A 91 -2.17 6.72 1.95
N PRO A 92 -1.32 7.09 2.92
CA PRO A 92 -0.61 8.37 3.08
C PRO A 92 0.71 8.48 2.30
N PHE A 93 1.15 7.42 1.61
CA PHE A 93 2.44 7.39 0.87
C PHE A 93 2.54 8.39 -0.28
N HIS A 94 1.41 8.81 -0.86
CA HIS A 94 1.30 9.91 -1.81
C HIS A 94 0.34 10.97 -1.30
N TRP A 95 0.84 12.20 -1.16
CA TRP A 95 0.00 13.35 -0.84
C TRP A 95 -0.84 13.80 -2.05
N ARG A 96 -0.21 13.83 -3.23
CA ARG A 96 -0.81 14.21 -4.51
C ARG A 96 -1.15 12.99 -5.35
N GLU A 97 -2.20 13.12 -6.16
CA GLU A 97 -2.56 12.14 -7.17
C GLU A 97 -1.53 12.16 -8.30
N HIS A 98 -1.03 10.98 -8.70
CA HIS A 98 -0.14 10.84 -9.84
C HIS A 98 -0.99 10.62 -11.08
N HIS A 99 -0.77 11.41 -12.13
CA HIS A 99 -1.46 11.29 -13.41
C HIS A 99 -0.52 10.71 -14.45
N TYR A 100 -0.86 9.54 -14.96
CA TYR A 100 -0.18 8.85 -16.06
C TYR A 100 -1.01 9.06 -17.32
N ARG A 101 -0.50 9.86 -18.25
CA ARG A 101 -1.23 10.19 -19.48
C ARG A 101 -1.18 9.02 -20.44
N TRP A 102 -2.24 8.83 -21.22
CA TRP A 102 -2.26 7.79 -22.25
C TRP A 102 -1.11 7.94 -23.26
N GLN A 103 -0.70 9.17 -23.59
CA GLN A 103 0.42 9.38 -24.53
C GLN A 103 1.78 8.88 -24.01
N GLU A 104 1.93 8.70 -22.69
CA GLU A 104 3.18 8.20 -22.07
C GLU A 104 3.22 6.67 -22.02
N ILE A 105 2.06 6.03 -22.15
CA ILE A 105 1.87 4.59 -22.07
C ILE A 105 2.00 4.00 -23.47
N GLU A 106 2.90 3.04 -23.61
CA GLU A 106 3.10 2.29 -24.85
C GLU A 106 2.06 1.19 -24.99
N ARG A 107 1.83 0.44 -23.91
CA ARG A 107 0.82 -0.61 -23.81
C ARG A 107 0.41 -0.84 -22.37
N TYR A 108 -0.76 -1.43 -22.17
CA TYR A 108 -1.23 -1.85 -20.86
C TYR A 108 -1.79 -3.27 -20.91
N GLU A 109 -1.75 -3.97 -19.78
CA GLU A 109 -2.26 -5.33 -19.65
C GLU A 109 -2.94 -5.51 -18.29
N VAL A 110 -4.09 -6.17 -18.26
CA VAL A 110 -4.67 -6.68 -17.01
C VAL A 110 -4.11 -8.07 -16.78
N VAL A 111 -3.30 -8.23 -15.74
CA VAL A 111 -2.50 -9.42 -15.51
C VAL A 111 -2.76 -10.03 -14.14
N LYS A 112 -2.51 -11.34 -14.04
CA LYS A 112 -2.28 -12.01 -12.76
C LYS A 112 -0.77 -12.02 -12.49
N TYR A 113 -0.37 -11.75 -11.26
CA TYR A 113 1.05 -11.68 -10.85
C TYR A 113 1.24 -12.35 -9.49
N GLN A 114 2.47 -12.44 -9.01
CA GLN A 114 2.83 -13.04 -7.73
C GLN A 114 3.38 -11.96 -6.78
N PRO A 115 2.54 -11.35 -5.90
CA PRO A 115 2.94 -10.19 -5.10
C PRO A 115 4.21 -10.38 -4.27
N ILE A 116 4.35 -11.54 -3.63
CA ILE A 116 5.52 -11.85 -2.78
C ILE A 116 6.76 -12.07 -3.64
N ARG A 117 6.66 -12.86 -4.71
CA ARG A 117 7.80 -13.27 -5.55
C ARG A 117 8.30 -12.15 -6.47
N GLU A 118 7.39 -11.32 -7.00
CA GLU A 118 7.73 -10.24 -7.93
C GLU A 118 8.05 -8.91 -7.23
N PHE A 119 7.42 -8.63 -6.08
CA PHE A 119 7.50 -7.30 -5.44
C PHE A 119 7.79 -7.32 -3.94
N GLY A 120 7.97 -8.49 -3.31
CA GLY A 120 8.22 -8.60 -1.88
C GLY A 120 6.99 -8.27 -1.01
N GLY A 121 5.78 -8.37 -1.57
CA GLY A 121 4.52 -8.21 -0.84
C GLY A 121 3.69 -7.02 -1.31
N TRP A 122 2.82 -6.54 -0.42
CA TRP A 122 1.85 -5.45 -0.66
C TRP A 122 2.40 -4.10 -0.18
N GLY A 123 1.89 -3.01 -0.75
CA GLY A 123 2.30 -1.63 -0.48
C GLY A 123 2.81 -0.90 -1.72
N VAL A 124 3.62 0.14 -1.49
CA VAL A 124 4.39 0.82 -2.53
C VAL A 124 5.72 0.11 -2.69
N ARG A 125 5.97 -0.48 -3.86
CA ARG A 125 7.18 -1.28 -4.13
C ARG A 125 7.95 -0.71 -5.32
N TYR A 126 9.27 -0.74 -5.20
CA TYR A 126 10.20 -0.29 -6.23
C TYR A 126 11.13 -1.45 -6.58
N ALA A 127 11.26 -1.71 -7.88
CA ALA A 127 12.24 -2.59 -8.48
C ALA A 127 12.96 -1.82 -9.60
N ARG A 128 14.09 -2.33 -10.10
CA ARG A 128 15.01 -1.61 -10.99
C ARG A 128 14.33 -0.78 -12.09
N LYS A 129 13.37 -1.35 -12.82
CA LYS A 129 12.58 -0.68 -13.87
C LYS A 129 11.07 -0.79 -13.67
N SER A 130 10.63 -1.17 -12.47
CA SER A 130 9.22 -1.44 -12.22
C SER A 130 8.79 -0.89 -10.86
N LYS A 131 7.59 -0.33 -10.83
CA LYS A 131 6.94 0.11 -9.60
C LYS A 131 5.67 -0.71 -9.42
N ALA A 132 5.29 -0.99 -8.18
CA ALA A 132 3.97 -1.55 -7.90
C ALA A 132 3.26 -0.77 -6.79
N TYR A 133 1.97 -0.54 -7.01
CA TYR A 133 1.02 -0.08 -6.01
C TYR A 133 0.01 -1.18 -5.81
N ASN A 134 0.09 -1.86 -4.67
CA ASN A 134 -0.80 -2.98 -4.40
C ASN A 134 -1.27 -2.95 -2.96
N VAL A 135 -2.54 -3.23 -2.74
CA VAL A 135 -3.12 -3.34 -1.39
C VAL A 135 -3.38 -4.80 -1.03
N SER A 136 -3.93 -5.59 -1.97
CA SER A 136 -4.35 -6.97 -1.74
C SER A 136 -4.37 -7.78 -3.04
N GLY A 137 -4.51 -9.10 -2.93
CA GLY A 137 -4.73 -9.96 -4.09
C GLY A 137 -3.52 -10.04 -5.03
N ASN A 138 -3.78 -10.55 -6.24
CA ASN A 138 -2.76 -10.94 -7.22
C ASN A 138 -3.14 -10.56 -8.67
N GLN A 139 -4.08 -9.62 -8.83
CA GLN A 139 -4.51 -9.10 -10.13
C GLN A 139 -4.20 -7.61 -10.21
N GLY A 140 -3.81 -7.12 -11.39
CA GLY A 140 -3.35 -5.75 -11.54
C GLY A 140 -3.33 -5.27 -12.98
N LEU A 141 -3.41 -3.95 -13.14
CA LEU A 141 -3.16 -3.25 -14.39
C LEU A 141 -1.67 -2.94 -14.49
N ARG A 142 -0.98 -3.58 -15.42
CA ARG A 142 0.42 -3.32 -15.73
C ARG A 142 0.49 -2.32 -16.88
N LEU A 143 1.21 -1.23 -16.65
CA LEU A 143 1.49 -0.19 -17.62
C LEU A 143 2.94 -0.32 -18.05
N PHE A 144 3.17 -0.28 -19.36
CA PHE A 144 4.48 -0.22 -19.97
C PHE A 144 4.62 1.18 -20.57
N PHE A 145 5.57 1.95 -20.06
CA PHE A 145 5.78 3.32 -20.51
C PHE A 145 6.79 3.35 -21.65
N LYS A 146 6.66 4.33 -22.55
CA LYS A 146 7.57 4.55 -23.69
C LYS A 146 9.03 4.76 -23.27
N LYS A 147 9.27 5.17 -22.02
CA LYS A 147 10.62 5.34 -21.44
C LYS A 147 11.23 4.02 -20.93
N GLY A 148 10.53 2.89 -21.10
CA GLY A 148 11.00 1.55 -20.73
C GLY A 148 10.80 1.17 -19.26
N ASN A 149 10.24 2.04 -18.43
CA ASN A 149 9.81 1.71 -17.07
C ASN A 149 8.40 1.12 -17.07
N GLN A 150 8.05 0.45 -15.96
CA GLN A 150 6.76 -0.22 -15.78
C GLN A 150 6.10 0.20 -14.48
N LEU A 151 4.76 0.19 -14.46
CA LEU A 151 3.97 0.36 -13.25
C LEU A 151 2.89 -0.71 -13.18
N LEU A 152 2.82 -1.42 -12.06
CA LEU A 152 1.72 -2.30 -11.71
C LEU A 152 0.79 -1.61 -10.71
N ILE A 153 -0.49 -1.57 -11.00
CA ILE A 153 -1.54 -1.08 -10.10
C ILE A 153 -2.42 -2.29 -9.77
N GLY A 154 -2.38 -2.78 -8.53
CA GLY A 154 -3.26 -3.86 -8.08
C GLY A 154 -4.73 -3.50 -8.22
N THR A 155 -5.58 -4.48 -8.48
CA THR A 155 -7.04 -4.32 -8.58
C THR A 155 -7.74 -5.55 -8.02
N GLN A 156 -8.89 -5.35 -7.36
CA GLN A 156 -9.82 -6.42 -6.98
C GLN A 156 -10.97 -6.58 -7.99
N GLU A 157 -11.02 -5.71 -9.00
CA GLU A 157 -12.11 -5.64 -9.98
C GLU A 157 -11.62 -5.87 -11.41
N SER A 158 -10.65 -6.79 -11.59
CA SER A 158 -9.98 -7.04 -12.87
C SER A 158 -10.95 -7.18 -14.06
N LYS A 159 -12.06 -7.91 -13.89
CA LYS A 159 -13.10 -8.08 -14.92
C LYS A 159 -13.75 -6.75 -15.33
N ASN A 160 -14.18 -5.95 -14.34
CA ASN A 160 -14.83 -4.66 -14.60
C ASN A 160 -13.84 -3.68 -15.23
N LEU A 161 -12.59 -3.70 -14.77
CA LEU A 161 -11.51 -2.90 -15.30
C LEU A 161 -11.22 -3.23 -16.77
N THR A 162 -11.14 -4.51 -17.13
CA THR A 162 -10.96 -4.96 -18.52
C THR A 162 -12.10 -4.45 -19.41
N ILE A 163 -13.36 -4.69 -19.03
CA ILE A 163 -14.55 -4.22 -19.78
C ILE A 163 -14.52 -2.69 -19.96
N PHE A 164 -14.09 -1.95 -18.93
CA PHE A 164 -13.98 -0.50 -19.00
C PHE A 164 -12.89 -0.06 -19.99
N LEU A 165 -11.71 -0.67 -19.94
CA LEU A 165 -10.58 -0.35 -20.82
C LEU A 165 -10.88 -0.67 -22.30
N GLU A 166 -11.52 -1.80 -22.57
CA GLU A 166 -11.97 -2.18 -23.92
C GLU A 166 -12.95 -1.15 -24.50
N ARG A 167 -13.91 -0.68 -23.70
CA ARG A 167 -14.88 0.35 -24.12
C ARG A 167 -14.23 1.72 -24.31
N LEU A 168 -13.22 2.04 -23.50
CA LEU A 168 -12.51 3.31 -23.59
C LEU A 168 -11.61 3.36 -24.83
N ASN A 169 -10.92 2.25 -25.09
CA ASN A 169 -9.96 2.04 -26.16
C ASN A 169 -8.99 3.23 -26.35
N PRO A 170 -8.18 3.55 -25.33
CA PRO A 170 -7.42 4.80 -25.29
C PRO A 170 -6.16 4.81 -26.17
N LEU A 171 -5.64 3.65 -26.58
CA LEU A 171 -4.41 3.54 -27.36
C LEU A 171 -4.64 3.38 -28.86
N GLU A 172 -5.75 2.78 -29.31
CA GLU A 172 -6.09 2.80 -30.76
C GLU A 172 -6.49 4.20 -31.23
N LYS A 173 -7.14 5.01 -30.37
CA LYS A 173 -7.48 6.41 -30.69
C LYS A 173 -6.28 7.36 -30.76
N GLY A 174 -5.07 6.89 -30.44
CA GLY A 174 -3.83 7.65 -30.52
C GLY A 174 -3.07 7.50 -31.86
N LEU A 175 -3.58 6.71 -32.80
CA LEU A 175 -2.97 6.48 -34.12
C LEU A 175 -3.61 7.28 -35.26
N LEU A 176 -4.48 8.26 -34.97
CA LEU A 176 -4.85 9.25 -35.97
C LEU A 176 -3.78 10.36 -35.96
N PRO A 177 -2.89 10.44 -36.97
CA PRO A 177 -2.12 11.65 -37.18
C PRO A 177 -3.10 12.81 -37.34
N SER A 178 -2.77 13.94 -36.73
CA SER A 178 -3.38 15.23 -37.01
C SER A 178 -3.39 15.47 -38.52
N GLN A 179 -4.52 15.19 -39.16
CA GLN A 179 -4.89 15.69 -40.47
C GLN A 179 -5.74 16.93 -40.22
N GLN A 180 -5.08 18.09 -40.20
CA GLN A 180 -5.49 19.38 -40.75
C GLN A 180 -4.45 20.44 -40.34
#